data_AF-A0A2V8RGQ7-F1
#
_entry.id   AF-A0A2V8RGQ7-F1
#
_cell.length_a   1.000
_cell.length_b   1.000
_cell.length_c   1.000
_cell.angle_alpha   90.00
_cell.angle_beta   90.00
_cell.angle_gamma   90.00
#
_symmetry.space_group_name_H-M   'P 1'
#
loop_
_entity.id
_entity.type
_entity.pdbx_description
1 polymer ?
#
loop_
_entity_poly.entity_id
_entity_poly.type
_entity_poly.pdbx_seq_one_letter_code
_entity_poly.pdbx_strand_id
1 'polypeptide(L)'
;MSRRLNAALVVAACAVLLPGCGKRGETPEDRAAFGGVDAVVGQLNSFTAELTGAVESTPDTSAGVSAAQKLLDSRKAELAAGIAALKGDAKFRQDAAAKRKWLEAEVDDTQRVSQLRVKYADASLRDPAFKARLDKLVADYDAMFRDSAEH
;
A
#
# COMPACT_ATOMS: atom_id res chain seq x y z
N MET A 1 18.17 -54.20 -14.60
CA MET A 1 17.77 -55.13 -13.53
C MET A 1 18.18 -54.49 -12.20
N SER A 2 17.24 -53.90 -11.45
CA SER A 2 16.70 -54.47 -10.18
C SER A 2 17.75 -54.46 -9.05
N ARG A 3 17.59 -53.88 -7.85
CA ARG A 3 16.42 -53.46 -7.06
C ARG A 3 16.90 -52.63 -5.83
N ARG A 4 16.06 -51.67 -5.41
CA ARG A 4 15.55 -51.37 -4.03
C ARG A 4 16.57 -51.10 -2.89
N LEU A 5 16.59 -49.87 -2.37
CA LEU A 5 15.94 -49.39 -1.12
C LEU A 5 16.52 -50.00 0.16
N ASN A 6 17.13 -49.16 1.00
CA ASN A 6 17.03 -49.28 2.46
C ASN A 6 16.98 -47.89 3.09
N ALA A 7 15.94 -47.69 3.87
CA ALA A 7 15.68 -46.53 4.69
C ALA A 7 16.59 -46.52 5.93
N ALA A 8 17.04 -45.34 6.35
CA ALA A 8 17.55 -45.12 7.70
C ALA A 8 16.92 -43.83 8.24
N LEU A 9 16.09 -44.05 9.25
CA LEU A 9 15.32 -43.10 10.03
C LEU A 9 16.20 -42.65 11.20
N VAL A 10 16.41 -41.35 11.39
CA VAL A 10 16.99 -40.80 12.63
C VAL A 10 16.10 -39.65 13.10
N VAL A 11 15.31 -39.96 14.13
CA VAL A 11 14.61 -39.00 14.98
C VAL A 11 15.57 -38.64 16.12
N ALA A 12 15.78 -37.34 16.37
CA ALA A 12 16.32 -36.88 17.65
C ALA A 12 15.79 -35.47 17.96
N ALA A 13 14.82 -35.43 18.87
CA ALA A 13 14.32 -34.24 19.52
C ALA A 13 15.34 -33.71 20.55
N CYS A 14 15.52 -32.39 20.63
CA CYS A 14 16.04 -31.72 21.81
C CYS A 14 15.32 -30.39 22.00
N ALA A 15 14.43 -30.36 22.99
CA ALA A 15 13.96 -29.15 23.65
C ALA A 15 15.12 -28.52 24.45
N VAL A 16 15.32 -27.22 24.30
CA VAL A 16 16.14 -26.42 25.23
C VAL A 16 15.32 -25.19 25.64
N LEU A 17 15.06 -25.12 26.94
CA LEU A 17 14.51 -23.97 27.66
C LEU A 17 15.59 -22.89 27.87
N LEU A 18 15.12 -21.63 27.86
CA LEU A 18 15.82 -20.33 27.83
C LEU A 18 16.76 -20.03 29.03
N PRO A 19 17.58 -18.94 28.95
CA PRO A 19 17.09 -17.66 29.49
C PRO A 19 17.50 -16.40 28.68
N GLY A 20 16.52 -15.50 28.47
CA GLY A 20 16.71 -14.04 28.48
C GLY A 20 17.37 -13.32 27.29
N CYS A 21 16.55 -12.70 26.42
CA CYS A 21 16.67 -11.28 26.06
C CYS A 21 15.46 -10.85 25.22
N GLY A 22 14.90 -9.69 25.54
CA GLY A 22 13.61 -9.25 25.01
C GLY A 22 13.55 -9.11 23.49
N LYS A 23 12.66 -9.88 22.88
CA LYS A 23 11.86 -9.44 21.74
C LYS A 23 10.62 -10.31 21.69
N ARG A 24 9.47 -9.71 22.00
CA ARG A 24 8.15 -10.35 21.95
C ARG A 24 7.98 -10.93 20.55
N GLY A 25 7.88 -12.25 20.47
CA GLY A 25 7.90 -13.00 19.22
C GLY A 25 6.74 -12.61 18.31
N GLU A 26 7.08 -12.15 17.11
CA GLU A 26 6.25 -12.34 15.93
C GLU A 26 6.29 -13.84 15.61
N THR A 27 5.13 -14.49 15.70
CA THR A 27 4.96 -15.87 15.24
C THR A 27 5.08 -15.89 13.71
N PRO A 28 5.70 -16.93 13.10
CA PRO A 28 5.82 -17.07 11.64
C PRO A 28 4.47 -17.21 10.91
N GLU A 29 3.37 -17.33 11.65
CA GLU A 29 2.01 -17.58 11.16
C GLU A 29 1.25 -16.31 10.76
N ASP A 30 1.78 -15.11 11.03
CA ASP A 30 1.19 -13.83 10.61
C ASP A 30 1.55 -13.41 9.16
N ARG A 31 2.24 -14.28 8.40
CA ARG A 31 2.53 -14.05 6.96
C ARG A 31 1.37 -14.53 6.08
N ALA A 32 0.15 -14.10 6.35
CA ALA A 32 -0.95 -14.25 5.42
C ALA A 32 -0.84 -13.16 4.34
N ALA A 33 -0.51 -13.58 3.10
CA ALA A 33 -0.68 -13.00 1.76
C ALA A 33 -0.70 -11.46 1.48
N PHE A 34 -0.98 -10.57 2.41
CA PHE A 34 -0.67 -9.13 2.42
C PHE A 34 -0.41 -8.77 3.88
N GLY A 35 0.80 -8.33 4.22
CA GLY A 35 1.31 -8.25 5.60
C GLY A 35 0.59 -7.28 6.54
N GLY A 36 -0.65 -7.59 6.95
CA GLY A 36 -1.45 -6.80 7.88
C GLY A 36 -1.65 -5.34 7.47
N VAL A 37 -2.25 -4.56 8.38
CA VAL A 37 -2.44 -3.11 8.18
C VAL A 37 -1.12 -2.38 7.94
N ASP A 38 -0.03 -2.83 8.57
CA ASP A 38 1.28 -2.18 8.47
C ASP A 38 1.88 -2.25 7.06
N ALA A 39 1.80 -3.41 6.39
CA ALA A 39 2.33 -3.53 5.03
C ALA A 39 1.49 -2.71 4.03
N VAL A 40 0.16 -2.74 4.14
CA VAL A 40 -0.72 -1.99 3.23
C VAL A 40 -0.51 -0.49 3.41
N VAL A 41 -0.44 -0.01 4.65
CA VAL A 41 -0.12 1.40 4.97
C VAL A 41 1.27 1.77 4.49
N GLY A 42 2.27 0.90 4.68
CA GLY A 42 3.63 1.14 4.18
C GLY A 42 3.69 1.27 2.66
N GLN A 43 3.01 0.35 1.95
CA GLN A 43 2.94 0.32 0.51
C GLN A 43 2.24 1.57 -0.06
N LEU A 44 1.13 1.99 0.53
CA LEU A 44 0.43 3.22 0.13
C LEU A 44 1.27 4.45 0.39
N ASN A 45 1.85 4.60 1.58
CA ASN A 45 2.69 5.75 1.90
C ASN A 45 3.87 5.90 0.91
N SER A 46 4.58 4.80 0.62
CA SER A 46 5.67 4.82 -0.35
C SER A 46 5.20 5.18 -1.75
N PHE A 47 4.06 4.61 -2.17
CA PHE A 47 3.47 4.93 -3.47
C PHE A 47 3.03 6.39 -3.56
N THR A 48 2.40 6.94 -2.52
CA THR A 48 2.01 8.35 -2.45
C THR A 48 3.21 9.27 -2.58
N ALA A 49 4.31 8.95 -1.87
CA ALA A 49 5.54 9.73 -1.96
C ALA A 49 6.17 9.68 -3.36
N GLU A 50 6.15 8.51 -4.01
CA GLU A 50 6.60 8.37 -5.40
C GLU A 50 5.71 9.17 -6.37
N LEU A 51 4.39 9.11 -6.18
CA LEU A 51 3.39 9.80 -6.98
C LEU A 51 3.54 11.33 -6.90
N THR A 52 3.58 11.88 -5.69
CA THR A 52 3.77 13.33 -5.49
C THR A 52 5.16 13.75 -5.95
N GLY A 53 6.18 12.93 -5.68
CA GLY A 53 7.55 13.14 -6.15
C GLY A 53 7.64 13.24 -7.68
N ALA A 54 6.88 12.44 -8.43
CA ALA A 54 6.85 12.50 -9.89
C ALA A 54 6.30 13.83 -10.43
N VAL A 55 5.34 14.45 -9.73
CA VAL A 55 4.82 15.78 -10.08
C VAL A 55 5.84 16.87 -9.74
N GLU A 56 6.50 16.75 -8.61
CA GLU A 56 7.31 17.83 -8.02
C GLU A 56 8.75 17.87 -8.51
N SER A 57 9.29 16.74 -8.98
CA SER A 57 10.71 16.61 -9.33
C SER A 57 11.06 17.12 -10.73
N THR A 58 10.08 17.57 -11.51
CA THR A 58 10.27 18.03 -12.89
C THR A 58 10.01 19.54 -13.03
N PRO A 59 10.86 20.29 -13.77
CA PRO A 59 10.59 21.68 -14.12
C PRO A 59 9.33 21.86 -14.96
N ASP A 60 8.97 20.84 -15.75
CA ASP A 60 7.71 20.78 -16.48
C ASP A 60 6.68 20.03 -15.62
N THR A 61 5.88 20.79 -14.86
CA THR A 61 4.83 20.25 -14.00
C THR A 61 3.76 19.47 -14.79
N SER A 62 3.48 19.85 -16.04
CA SER A 62 2.48 19.16 -16.86
C SER A 62 2.97 17.77 -17.26
N ALA A 63 4.25 17.65 -17.61
CA ALA A 63 4.90 16.35 -17.80
C ALA A 63 4.89 15.54 -16.50
N GLY A 64 5.12 16.18 -15.35
CA GLY A 64 5.09 15.56 -14.02
C GLY A 64 3.73 14.95 -13.67
N VAL A 65 2.65 15.71 -13.84
CA VAL A 65 1.28 15.20 -13.67
C VAL A 65 0.99 14.03 -14.61
N SER A 66 1.47 14.09 -15.85
CA SER A 66 1.30 12.99 -16.81
C SER A 66 2.09 11.73 -16.41
N ALA A 67 3.28 11.89 -15.85
CA ALA A 67 4.08 10.78 -15.32
C ALA A 67 3.43 10.17 -14.08
N ALA A 68 2.98 11.00 -13.14
CA ALA A 68 2.25 10.56 -11.95
C ALA A 68 0.97 9.81 -12.32
N GLN A 69 0.21 10.27 -13.32
CA GLN A 69 -0.96 9.54 -13.80
C GLN A 69 -0.60 8.16 -14.33
N LYS A 70 0.45 8.03 -15.15
CA LYS A 70 0.89 6.72 -15.66
C LYS A 70 1.33 5.78 -14.53
N LEU A 71 2.03 6.33 -13.53
CA LEU A 71 2.43 5.59 -12.35
C LEU A 71 1.20 5.07 -11.60
N LEU A 72 0.20 5.94 -11.37
CA LEU A 72 -1.09 5.55 -10.80
C LEU A 72 -1.79 4.47 -11.60
N ASP A 73 -1.98 4.67 -12.90
CA ASP A 73 -2.67 3.71 -13.76
C ASP A 73 -1.99 2.32 -13.72
N SER A 74 -0.66 2.28 -13.60
CA SER A 74 0.11 1.02 -13.54
C SER A 74 -0.04 0.25 -12.23
N ARG A 75 -0.33 0.92 -11.11
CA ARG A 75 -0.35 0.33 -9.76
C ARG A 75 -1.71 0.37 -9.07
N LYS A 76 -2.66 1.14 -9.60
CA LYS A 76 -3.99 1.37 -9.02
C LYS A 76 -4.71 0.06 -8.70
N ALA A 77 -4.72 -0.89 -9.63
CA ALA A 77 -5.41 -2.16 -9.45
C ALA A 77 -4.81 -3.01 -8.33
N GLU A 78 -3.48 -3.08 -8.25
CA GLU A 78 -2.77 -3.80 -7.20
C GLU A 78 -3.03 -3.18 -5.81
N LEU A 79 -2.93 -1.85 -5.72
CA LEU A 79 -3.17 -1.12 -4.48
C LEU A 79 -4.62 -1.27 -4.01
N ALA A 80 -5.59 -1.08 -4.91
CA ALA A 80 -7.01 -1.23 -4.61
C ALA A 80 -7.32 -2.67 -4.14
N ALA A 81 -6.72 -3.68 -4.75
CA ALA A 81 -6.87 -5.08 -4.31
C ALA A 81 -6.32 -5.30 -2.89
N GLY A 82 -5.16 -4.71 -2.56
CA GLY A 82 -4.59 -4.76 -1.21
C GLY A 82 -5.49 -4.08 -0.16
N ILE A 83 -6.06 -2.93 -0.51
CA ILE A 83 -7.03 -2.21 0.34
C ILE A 83 -8.28 -3.06 0.56
N ALA A 84 -8.85 -3.62 -0.50
CA ALA A 84 -10.03 -4.46 -0.44
C ALA A 84 -9.78 -5.73 0.41
N ALA A 85 -8.62 -6.37 0.25
CA ALA A 85 -8.22 -7.51 1.05
C ALA A 85 -8.11 -7.16 2.54
N LEU A 86 -7.48 -6.04 2.88
CA LEU A 86 -7.39 -5.54 4.25
C LEU A 86 -8.79 -5.29 4.85
N LYS A 87 -9.66 -4.57 4.12
CA LYS A 87 -11.03 -4.26 4.56
C LYS A 87 -11.90 -5.52 4.72
N GLY A 88 -11.67 -6.55 3.91
CA GLY A 88 -12.37 -7.84 3.97
C GLY A 88 -11.92 -8.73 5.13
N ASP A 89 -10.69 -8.56 5.61
CA ASP A 89 -10.10 -9.37 6.67
C ASP A 89 -10.88 -9.27 7.99
N ALA A 90 -11.19 -10.42 8.59
CA ALA A 90 -12.00 -10.48 9.82
C ALA A 90 -11.24 -9.93 11.03
N LYS A 91 -9.92 -10.15 11.11
CA LYS A 91 -9.07 -9.67 12.21
C LYS A 91 -8.97 -8.15 12.17
N PHE A 92 -8.72 -7.56 11.00
CA PHE A 92 -8.77 -6.11 10.78
C PHE A 92 -10.14 -5.53 11.16
N ARG A 93 -11.24 -6.18 10.77
CA ARG A 93 -12.59 -5.72 11.12
C ARG A 93 -12.90 -5.75 12.62
N GLN A 94 -12.16 -6.52 13.41
CA GLN A 94 -12.35 -6.58 14.87
C GLN A 94 -11.32 -5.72 15.63
N ASP A 95 -10.22 -5.33 14.98
CA ASP A 95 -9.14 -4.56 15.59
C ASP A 95 -9.36 -3.05 15.41
N ALA A 96 -9.79 -2.38 16.49
CA ALA A 96 -9.99 -0.94 16.51
C ALA A 96 -8.69 -0.13 16.31
N ALA A 97 -7.55 -0.63 16.79
CA ALA A 97 -6.27 0.05 16.63
C ALA A 97 -5.80 -0.03 15.18
N ALA A 98 -5.94 -1.19 14.54
CA ALA A 98 -5.65 -1.35 13.12
C ALA A 98 -6.53 -0.45 12.25
N LYS A 99 -7.84 -0.38 12.52
CA LYS A 99 -8.75 0.53 11.79
C LYS A 99 -8.37 1.99 11.94
N ARG A 100 -8.05 2.43 13.17
CA ARG A 100 -7.62 3.80 13.41
C ARG A 100 -6.37 4.13 12.61
N LYS A 101 -5.37 3.24 12.65
CA LYS A 101 -4.13 3.39 11.89
C LYS A 101 -4.39 3.47 10.38
N TRP A 102 -5.25 2.60 9.86
CA TRP A 102 -5.67 2.64 8.46
C TRP A 102 -6.30 3.99 8.08
N LEU A 103 -7.26 4.48 8.88
CA LEU A 103 -7.94 5.75 8.63
C LEU A 103 -6.97 6.94 8.68
N GLU A 104 -6.05 6.96 9.65
CA GLU A 104 -5.03 8.00 9.74
C GLU A 104 -4.14 8.02 8.49
N ALA A 105 -3.74 6.84 7.99
CA ALA A 105 -2.96 6.72 6.76
C ALA A 105 -3.75 7.15 5.51
N GLU A 106 -4.99 6.68 5.36
CA GLU A 106 -5.88 7.06 4.25
C GLU A 106 -6.07 8.58 4.17
N VAL A 107 -6.32 9.24 5.31
CA VAL A 107 -6.47 10.70 5.37
C VAL A 107 -5.17 11.41 5.03
N ASP A 108 -4.03 11.00 5.59
CA ASP A 108 -2.75 11.64 5.33
C ASP A 108 -2.33 11.49 3.86
N ASP A 109 -2.46 10.29 3.30
CA ASP A 109 -2.12 10.01 1.90
C ASP A 109 -3.01 10.78 0.92
N THR A 110 -4.33 10.77 1.10
CA THR A 110 -5.27 11.56 0.26
C THR A 110 -5.05 13.06 0.42
N GLN A 111 -4.72 13.53 1.63
CA GLN A 111 -4.34 14.92 1.86
C GLN A 111 -3.06 15.28 1.10
N ARG A 112 -2.01 14.47 1.14
CA ARG A 112 -0.76 14.72 0.41
C ARG A 112 -0.99 14.86 -1.10
N VAL A 113 -1.83 14.01 -1.70
CA VAL A 113 -2.17 14.09 -3.13
C VAL A 113 -3.04 15.31 -3.43
N SER A 114 -4.05 15.60 -2.61
CA SER A 114 -4.93 16.76 -2.82
C SER A 114 -4.21 18.10 -2.66
N GLN A 115 -3.16 18.19 -1.83
CA GLN A 115 -2.33 19.38 -1.68
C GLN A 115 -1.62 19.79 -2.98
N LEU A 116 -1.47 18.90 -3.95
CA LEU A 116 -0.97 19.27 -5.28
C LEU A 116 -1.89 20.32 -5.95
N ARG A 117 -3.21 20.26 -5.75
CA ARG A 117 -4.16 21.27 -6.27
C ARG A 117 -3.90 22.66 -5.68
N VAL A 118 -3.58 22.71 -4.39
CA VAL A 118 -3.26 23.96 -3.70
C VAL A 118 -1.91 24.49 -4.18
N LYS A 119 -0.89 23.61 -4.22
CA LYS A 119 0.47 23.95 -4.65
C LYS A 119 0.53 24.48 -6.08
N TYR A 120 -0.28 23.95 -6.98
CA TYR A 120 -0.31 24.34 -8.39
C TYR A 120 -1.58 25.13 -8.77
N ALA A 121 -2.19 25.83 -7.81
CA ALA A 121 -3.37 26.66 -8.05
C ALA A 121 -3.11 27.73 -9.13
N ASP A 122 -1.99 28.45 -9.04
CA ASP A 122 -1.65 29.50 -10.01
C ASP A 122 -1.46 28.96 -11.43
N ALA A 123 -0.81 27.80 -11.56
CA ALA A 123 -0.65 27.13 -12.85
C ALA A 123 -2.00 26.67 -13.41
N SER A 124 -2.87 26.15 -12.53
CA SER A 124 -4.23 25.70 -12.87
C SER A 124 -5.15 26.85 -13.33
N LEU A 125 -4.92 28.08 -12.86
CA LEU A 125 -5.66 29.25 -13.33
C LEU A 125 -5.23 29.69 -14.74
N ARG A 126 -3.97 29.47 -15.09
CA ARG A 126 -3.39 29.89 -16.39
C ARG A 126 -3.54 28.84 -17.48
N ASP A 127 -3.60 27.56 -17.10
CA ASP A 127 -3.76 26.43 -18.02
C ASP A 127 -4.92 25.52 -17.55
N PRO A 128 -6.11 25.66 -18.17
CA PRO A 128 -7.26 24.80 -17.88
C PRO A 128 -7.02 23.31 -18.18
N ALA A 129 -6.16 23.00 -19.17
CA ALA A 129 -5.86 21.62 -19.51
C ALA A 129 -4.95 20.99 -18.44
N PHE A 130 -3.99 21.76 -17.90
CA PHE A 130 -3.23 21.35 -16.73
C PHE A 130 -4.13 21.08 -15.53
N LYS A 131 -5.05 22.02 -15.23
CA LYS A 131 -6.04 21.85 -14.15
C LYS A 131 -6.82 20.55 -14.31
N ALA A 132 -7.35 20.27 -15.50
CA ALA A 132 -8.12 19.05 -15.76
C ALA A 132 -7.29 17.77 -15.51
N ARG A 133 -6.01 17.75 -15.93
CA ARG A 133 -5.11 16.62 -15.67
C ARG A 133 -4.84 16.43 -14.19
N LEU A 134 -4.56 17.51 -13.47
CA LEU A 134 -4.31 17.47 -12.02
C LEU A 134 -5.56 17.03 -11.25
N ASP A 135 -6.73 17.55 -11.64
CA ASP A 135 -7.99 17.18 -11.02
C ASP A 135 -8.32 15.69 -11.24
N LYS A 136 -8.05 15.16 -12.44
CA LYS A 136 -8.16 13.73 -12.75
C LYS A 136 -7.23 12.89 -11.89
N LEU A 137 -5.96 13.27 -11.78
CA LEU A 137 -4.97 12.55 -10.96
C LEU A 137 -5.46 12.38 -9.51
N VAL A 138 -5.91 13.47 -8.89
CA VAL A 138 -6.44 13.44 -7.52
C VAL A 138 -7.70 12.57 -7.43
N ALA A 139 -8.64 12.74 -8.37
CA ALA A 139 -9.88 11.97 -8.35
C ALA A 139 -9.65 10.46 -8.54
N ASP A 140 -8.71 10.07 -9.41
CA ASP A 140 -8.38 8.67 -9.64
C ASP A 140 -7.66 8.04 -8.45
N TYR A 141 -6.85 8.83 -7.74
CA TYR A 141 -6.19 8.40 -6.51
C TYR A 141 -7.24 8.14 -5.42
N ASP A 142 -8.13 9.11 -5.17
CA ASP A 142 -9.21 8.98 -4.19
C ASP A 142 -10.14 7.80 -4.50
N ALA A 143 -10.34 7.48 -5.78
CA ALA A 143 -11.17 6.37 -6.21
C ALA A 143 -10.64 5.00 -5.75
N MET A 144 -9.36 4.86 -5.38
CA MET A 144 -8.80 3.61 -4.84
C MET A 144 -9.38 3.22 -3.49
N PHE A 145 -9.82 4.19 -2.70
CA PHE A 145 -10.30 3.98 -1.33
C PHE A 145 -11.79 3.66 -1.27
N ARG A 146 -12.54 3.97 -2.34
CA ARG A 146 -13.96 3.64 -2.45
C ARG A 146 -14.11 2.13 -2.47
N ASP A 147 -15.10 1.63 -1.74
CA ASP A 147 -15.34 0.19 -1.69
C ASP A 147 -15.63 -0.32 -3.10
N SER A 148 -14.79 -1.24 -3.59
CA SER A 148 -15.01 -1.95 -4.86
C SER A 148 -16.16 -2.97 -4.77
N ALA A 149 -17.10 -2.76 -3.83
CA ALA A 149 -18.17 -3.70 -3.47
C ALA A 149 -19.39 -3.62 -4.39
N GLU A 150 -19.33 -2.85 -5.48
CA GLU A 150 -20.37 -2.80 -6.50
C GLU A 150 -19.80 -3.19 -7.86
N HIS A 151 -19.52 -4.48 -8.07
CA HIS A 151 -19.61 -5.17 -9.37
C HIS A 151 -19.70 -6.68 -9.17
#